data_AF-A0A6J4VC33-F1
#
_entry.id   AF-A0A6J4VC33-F1
#
_cell.length_a   1.000
_cell.length_b   1.000
_cell.length_c   1.000
_cell.angle_alpha   90.00
_cell.angle_beta   90.00
_cell.angle_gamma   90.00
#
_symmetry.space_group_name_H-M   'P 1'
#
loop_
_entity.id
_entity.type
_entity.pdbx_description
1 polymer ?
#
loop_
_entity_poly.entity_id
_entity_poly.type
_entity_poly.pdbx_seq_one_letter_code
_entity_poly.pdbx_strand_id
1 'polypeptide(L)'
;SPVPLPVAHIARNMGLARQSVQRIVNLLADRGLVRFEINPHHQRAKLVVLTQEGRAAARAAEDRQRPWARDVAAALGPERVAAALEVLTQMELLLEGAAGTRDEDIREGARV
;
A
#
# COMPACT_ATOMS: atom_id res chain seq x y z
N SER A 1 -5.87 -6.65 1.06
CA SER A 1 -6.94 -6.96 0.09
C SER A 1 -7.08 -8.48 0.00
N PRO A 2 -8.31 -9.04 0.04
CA PRO A 2 -8.54 -10.47 -0.11
C PRO A 2 -8.27 -11.00 -1.53
N VAL A 3 -8.10 -10.11 -2.52
CA VAL A 3 -7.88 -10.48 -3.93
C VAL A 3 -6.50 -9.98 -4.40
N PRO A 4 -5.74 -10.79 -5.17
CA PRO A 4 -4.48 -10.38 -5.79
C PRO A 4 -4.62 -9.11 -6.64
N LEU A 5 -3.57 -8.30 -6.65
CA LEU A 5 -3.57 -7.01 -7.36
C LEU A 5 -2.36 -6.89 -8.28
N PRO A 6 -2.48 -6.18 -9.42
CA PRO A 6 -1.32 -5.75 -10.19
C PRO A 6 -0.47 -4.75 -9.41
N VAL A 7 0.83 -4.67 -9.74
CA VAL A 7 1.79 -3.75 -9.10
C VAL A 7 1.30 -2.30 -9.09
N ALA A 8 0.67 -1.83 -10.17
CA ALA A 8 0.14 -0.46 -10.24
C ALA A 8 -0.96 -0.20 -9.19
N HIS A 9 -1.80 -1.21 -8.91
CA HIS A 9 -2.86 -1.08 -7.92
C HIS A 9 -2.29 -1.15 -6.50
N ILE A 10 -1.32 -2.05 -6.27
CA ILE A 10 -0.58 -2.10 -5.00
C ILE A 10 0.08 -0.74 -4.71
N ALA A 11 0.75 -0.16 -5.71
CA ALA A 11 1.41 1.14 -5.58
C ALA A 11 0.44 2.26 -5.23
N ARG A 12 -0.71 2.36 -5.92
CA ARG A 12 -1.75 3.34 -5.59
C ARG A 12 -2.29 3.15 -4.18
N ASN A 13 -2.62 1.91 -3.79
CA ASN A 13 -3.14 1.62 -2.45
C ASN A 13 -2.14 1.92 -1.33
N MET A 14 -0.84 1.94 -1.62
CA MET A 14 0.20 2.27 -0.65
C MET A 14 0.62 3.75 -0.70
N GLY A 15 0.07 4.57 -1.60
CA GLY A 15 0.55 5.94 -1.83
C GLY A 15 2.00 5.99 -2.34
N LEU A 16 2.47 4.93 -3.02
CA LEU A 16 3.86 4.77 -3.44
C LEU A 16 4.04 4.89 -4.95
N ALA A 17 5.23 5.32 -5.37
CA ALA A 17 5.62 5.31 -6.78
C ALA A 17 5.67 3.87 -7.32
N ARG A 18 5.06 3.65 -8.50
CA ARG A 18 4.98 2.33 -9.16
C ARG A 18 6.34 1.66 -9.32
N GLN A 19 7.37 2.41 -9.70
CA GLN A 19 8.72 1.86 -9.91
C GLN A 19 9.36 1.35 -8.62
N SER A 20 9.12 2.03 -7.50
CA SER A 20 9.60 1.59 -6.19
C SER A 20 8.92 0.27 -5.77
N VAL A 21 7.60 0.18 -5.95
CA VAL A 21 6.86 -1.06 -5.66
C VAL A 21 7.28 -2.18 -6.60
N GLN A 22 7.46 -1.91 -7.89
CA GLN A 22 7.92 -2.91 -8.86
C GLN A 22 9.28 -3.51 -8.47
N ARG A 23 10.25 -2.69 -8.04
CA ARG A 23 11.55 -3.17 -7.57
C ARG A 23 11.41 -4.12 -6.39
N ILE A 24 10.59 -3.77 -5.40
CA ILE A 24 10.35 -4.60 -4.22
C ILE A 24 9.66 -5.91 -4.62
N VAL A 25 8.62 -5.86 -5.44
CA VAL A 25 7.91 -7.06 -5.90
C VAL A 25 8.85 -8.00 -6.67
N ASN A 26 9.72 -7.47 -7.53
CA ASN A 26 10.71 -8.29 -8.23
C ASN A 26 11.67 -8.96 -7.24
N LEU A 27 12.20 -8.21 -6.26
CA LEU A 27 13.07 -8.79 -5.22
C LEU A 27 12.36 -9.90 -4.43
N LEU A 28 11.07 -9.72 -4.10
CA LEU A 28 10.28 -10.74 -3.43
C LEU A 28 10.04 -11.95 -4.33
N ALA A 29 9.89 -11.75 -5.65
CA ALA A 29 9.74 -12.82 -6.62
C ALA A 29 11.03 -13.63 -6.77
N ASP A 30 12.17 -12.95 -6.85
CA ASP A 30 13.50 -13.56 -6.92
C ASP A 30 13.81 -14.41 -5.67
N ARG A 31 13.24 -14.03 -4.53
CA ARG A 31 13.32 -14.78 -3.26
C ARG A 31 12.24 -15.86 -3.12
N GLY A 32 11.38 -16.06 -4.11
CA GLY A 32 10.29 -17.05 -4.09
C GLY A 32 9.17 -16.72 -3.10
N LEU A 33 9.06 -15.48 -2.62
CA LEU A 33 8.03 -15.05 -1.67
C LEU A 33 6.74 -14.60 -2.36
N VAL A 34 6.85 -14.13 -3.60
CA VAL A 34 5.68 -13.84 -4.45
C VAL A 34 5.87 -14.50 -5.81
N ARG A 35 4.76 -14.65 -6.53
CA ARG A 35 4.73 -15.05 -7.93
C ARG A 35 3.78 -14.15 -8.72
N PHE A 36 3.93 -14.18 -10.04
CA PHE A 36 3.04 -13.48 -10.94
C PHE A 36 2.04 -14.44 -11.58
N GLU A 37 0.76 -14.10 -11.51
CA GLU A 37 -0.32 -14.84 -12.17
C GLU A 37 -0.94 -14.00 -13.29
N ILE A 38 -1.56 -14.66 -14.27
CA ILE A 38 -2.23 -14.00 -15.40
C ILE A 38 -3.40 -13.18 -14.85
N ASN A 39 -3.54 -11.96 -15.35
CA ASN A 39 -4.71 -11.15 -15.11
C ASN A 39 -5.70 -11.33 -16.28
N PRO A 40 -6.88 -11.95 -16.07
CA PRO A 40 -7.86 -12.20 -17.13
C PRO A 40 -8.32 -10.93 -17.84
N HIS A 41 -8.32 -9.79 -17.14
CA HIS A 41 -8.81 -8.52 -17.66
C HIS A 41 -7.71 -7.70 -18.36
N HIS A 42 -6.43 -8.02 -18.13
CA HIS A 42 -5.32 -7.25 -18.67
C HIS A 42 -4.02 -8.06 -18.73
N GLN A 43 -3.78 -8.75 -19.85
CA GLN A 43 -2.69 -9.73 -20.00
C GLN A 43 -1.29 -9.22 -19.58
N ARG A 44 -0.97 -7.95 -19.87
CA ARG A 44 0.33 -7.35 -19.51
C ARG A 44 0.45 -6.95 -18.02
N ALA A 45 -0.66 -6.84 -17.30
CA ALA A 45 -0.70 -6.38 -15.91
C ALA A 45 -0.92 -7.57 -14.98
N LYS A 46 0.10 -8.42 -14.85
CA LYS A 46 0.06 -9.63 -14.03
C LYS A 46 -0.30 -9.34 -12.56
N LEU A 47 -1.01 -10.27 -11.95
CA LEU A 47 -1.39 -10.23 -10.54
C LEU A 47 -0.23 -10.68 -9.67
N VAL A 48 0.03 -9.99 -8.56
CA VAL A 48 1.04 -10.38 -7.57
C VAL A 48 0.37 -11.24 -6.51
N VAL A 49 0.90 -12.45 -6.29
CA VAL A 49 0.34 -13.44 -5.35
C VAL A 49 1.44 -13.93 -4.41
N LEU A 50 1.15 -13.97 -3.10
CA LEU A 50 2.06 -14.58 -2.14
C LEU A 50 2.16 -16.09 -2.37
N THR A 51 3.38 -16.63 -2.31
CA THR A 51 3.60 -18.08 -2.22
C THR A 51 3.26 -18.59 -0.81
N GLN A 52 3.38 -19.90 -0.59
CA GLN A 52 3.17 -20.44 0.75
C GLN A 52 4.25 -19.93 1.72
N GLU A 53 5.48 -19.88 1.24
CA GLU A 53 6.67 -19.35 1.90
C GLU A 53 6.50 -17.86 2.16
N GLY A 54 6.01 -17.10 1.17
CA GLY A 54 5.68 -15.68 1.33
C GLY A 54 4.64 -15.42 2.39
N ARG A 55 3.56 -16.23 2.43
CA ARG A 55 2.55 -16.14 3.49
C ARG A 55 3.13 -16.46 4.86
N ALA A 56 4.01 -17.45 4.97
CA ALA A 56 4.68 -17.77 6.23
C ALA A 56 5.61 -16.65 6.69
N ALA A 57 6.40 -16.08 5.78
CA ALA A 57 7.29 -14.97 6.05
C ALA A 57 6.52 -13.70 6.48
N ALA A 58 5.40 -13.39 5.82
CA ALA A 58 4.53 -12.27 6.20
C ALA A 58 3.99 -12.45 7.63
N ARG A 59 3.46 -13.63 7.97
CA ARG A 59 3.01 -13.94 9.34
C ARG A 59 4.13 -13.80 10.36
N ALA A 60 5.31 -14.33 10.07
CA ALA A 60 6.46 -14.21 10.97
C ALA A 60 6.92 -12.76 11.17
N ALA A 61 6.79 -11.90 10.15
CA ALA A 61 7.05 -10.47 10.28
C ALA A 61 6.00 -9.78 11.16
N GLU A 62 4.71 -10.06 10.92
CA GLU A 62 3.60 -9.55 11.73
C GLU A 62 3.74 -9.97 13.20
N ASP A 63 4.06 -11.23 13.47
CA ASP A 63 4.24 -11.76 14.83
C ASP A 63 5.39 -11.09 15.58
N ARG A 64 6.47 -10.71 14.87
CA ARG A 64 7.59 -9.97 15.47
C ARG A 64 7.24 -8.51 15.75
N GLN A 65 6.40 -7.89 14.92
CA GLN A 65 5.96 -6.50 15.10
C GLN A 65 4.87 -6.35 16.16
N ARG A 66 4.03 -7.38 16.33
CA ARG A 66 2.84 -7.37 17.19
C ARG A 66 3.09 -6.94 18.64
N PRO A 67 4.16 -7.39 19.35
CA PRO A 67 4.42 -6.98 20.72
C PRO A 67 4.69 -5.48 20.81
N TRP A 68 5.58 -4.96 19.97
CA TRP A 68 5.88 -3.53 19.93
C TRP A 68 4.63 -2.67 19.66
N ALA A 69 3.82 -3.07 18.68
CA ALA A 69 2.57 -2.36 18.38
C ALA A 69 1.58 -2.38 19.57
N ARG A 70 1.51 -3.50 20.29
CA ARG A 70 0.70 -3.63 21.51
C ARG A 70 1.20 -2.72 22.63
N ASP A 71 2.50 -2.67 22.86
CA ASP A 71 3.09 -1.85 23.93
C ASP A 71 2.85 -0.35 23.68
N VAL A 72 3.02 0.09 22.42
CA VAL A 72 2.71 1.47 22.01
C VAL A 72 1.22 1.78 22.20
N ALA A 73 0.34 0.89 21.75
CA ALA A 73 -1.11 1.08 21.90
C ALA A 73 -1.55 1.09 23.37
N ALA A 74 -0.96 0.24 24.23
CA ALA A 74 -1.24 0.20 25.65
C ALA A 74 -0.78 1.48 26.36
N ALA A 75 0.40 2.00 26.02
CA ALA A 75 0.92 3.24 26.58
C ALA A 75 0.10 4.47 26.19
N LEU A 76 -0.46 4.50 24.97
CA LEU A 76 -1.28 5.61 24.49
C LEU A 76 -2.75 5.53 24.96
N GLY A 77 -3.29 4.32 25.08
CA GLY A 77 -4.69 4.07 25.37
C GLY A 77 -5.59 4.24 24.13
N PRO A 78 -6.77 3.59 24.12
CA PRO A 78 -7.62 3.48 22.93
C PRO A 78 -8.16 4.83 22.45
N GLU A 79 -8.49 5.76 23.36
CA GLU A 79 -9.02 7.08 23.01
C GLU A 79 -8.03 7.93 22.22
N ARG A 80 -6.76 7.95 22.66
CA ARG A 80 -5.71 8.72 21.97
C ARG A 80 -5.36 8.12 20.62
N VAL A 81 -5.35 6.79 20.53
CA VAL A 81 -5.15 6.09 19.25
C VAL A 81 -6.29 6.41 18.28
N ALA A 82 -7.55 6.40 18.75
CA ALA A 82 -8.70 6.76 17.92
C ALA A 82 -8.65 8.22 17.45
N ALA A 83 -8.35 9.16 18.35
CA ALA A 83 -8.21 10.58 18.01
C ALA A 83 -7.07 10.82 17.01
N ALA A 84 -5.92 10.15 17.18
CA ALA A 84 -4.81 10.24 16.24
C ALA A 84 -5.20 9.70 14.85
N LEU A 85 -5.91 8.57 14.80
CA LEU A 85 -6.40 7.99 13.55
C LEU A 85 -7.37 8.95 12.83
N GLU A 86 -8.28 9.59 13.55
CA GLU A 86 -9.21 10.58 13.01
C GLU A 86 -8.46 11.75 12.37
N VAL A 87 -7.50 12.35 13.09
CA VAL A 87 -6.67 13.45 12.58
C VAL A 87 -5.87 13.04 11.34
N LEU A 88 -5.23 11.86 11.36
CA LEU A 88 -4.45 11.38 10.21
C LEU A 88 -5.34 11.13 8.98
N THR A 89 -6.54 10.59 9.17
CA THR A 89 -7.50 10.35 8.09
C THR A 89 -8.00 11.67 7.49
N GLN A 90 -8.29 12.67 8.33
CA GLN A 90 -8.65 14.02 7.89
C GLN A 90 -7.51 14.66 7.09
N MET A 91 -6.26 14.51 7.54
CA MET A 91 -5.09 15.02 6.83
C MET A 91 -4.92 14.35 5.47
N GLU A 92 -5.09 13.03 5.38
CA GLU A 92 -5.03 12.28 4.12
C GLU A 92 -6.04 12.84 3.09
N LEU A 93 -7.31 12.99 3.50
CA LEU A 93 -8.37 13.53 2.63
C LEU A 93 -8.06 14.97 2.16
N LEU A 94 -7.56 15.82 3.04
CA LEU A 94 -7.22 17.21 2.69
C LEU A 94 -6.03 17.28 1.73
N LEU A 95 -5.02 16.44 1.92
CA LEU A 95 -3.84 16.41 1.05
C LEU A 95 -4.17 15.83 -0.33
N GLU A 96 -5.02 14.81 -0.41
CA GLU A 96 -5.51 14.28 -1.69
C GLU A 96 -6.38 15.30 -2.44
N GLY A 97 -7.30 15.98 -1.73
CA GLY A 97 -8.12 17.05 -2.30
C GLY A 97 -7.31 18.25 -2.79
N ALA A 98 -6.27 18.64 -2.07
CA ALA A 98 -5.35 19.72 -2.45
C ALA A 98 -4.41 19.32 -3.61
N ALA A 99 -4.07 18.04 -3.75
CA ALA A 99 -3.29 17.54 -4.88
C ALA A 99 -4.14 17.46 -6.16
N GLY A 100 -5.42 17.11 -6.06
CA GLY A 100 -6.35 17.07 -7.19
C GLY A 100 -6.64 18.44 -7.80
N THR A 101 -6.83 19.46 -6.96
CA THR A 101 -7.07 20.85 -7.41
C THR A 101 -5.87 21.47 -8.12
N ARG A 102 -4.64 21.18 -7.68
CA ARG A 102 -3.43 21.66 -8.38
C ARG A 102 -3.22 21.02 -9.75
N ASP A 103 -3.59 19.75 -9.91
CA ASP A 103 -3.46 19.03 -11.19
C ASP A 103 -4.51 19.50 -12.23
N GLU A 104 -5.68 19.96 -11.79
CA GLU A 104 -6.70 20.59 -12.66
C GLU A 104 -6.28 22.00 -13.09
N ASP A 105 -5.79 22.84 -12.18
CA ASP A 105 -5.31 24.19 -12.50
C ASP A 105 -4.12 24.18 -13.49
N ILE A 106 -3.21 23.20 -13.38
CA ILE A 106 -2.08 23.02 -14.31
C ILE A 106 -2.57 22.58 -15.71
N ARG A 107 -3.62 21.77 -15.79
CA ARG A 107 -4.19 21.31 -17.07
C ARG A 107 -5.04 22.38 -17.76
N GLU A 108 -5.71 23.23 -17.00
CA GLU A 108 -6.48 24.38 -17.51
C GLU A 108 -5.53 25.48 -18.04
N GLY A 109 -4.46 25.78 -17.30
CA GLY A 109 -3.45 26.77 -17.71
C GLY A 109 -2.57 26.38 -18.90
N ALA A 110 -2.54 25.10 -19.29
CA ALA A 110 -1.80 24.61 -20.46
C ALA A 110 -2.63 24.59 -21.76
N ARG A 111 -3.90 25.04 -21.72
CA ARG A 111 -4.80 25.13 -22.89
C ARG A 111 -5.06 26.57 -23.37
N VAL A 112 -4.39 27.57 -22.80
CA VAL A 112 -4.43 28.99 -23.21
C VAL A 112 -3.08 29.38 -23.77
#